data_AF-A0A3M6V5Z2-F1
#
_entry.id   AF-A0A3M6V5Z2-F1
#
_cell.length_a   1.000
_cell.length_b   1.000
_cell.length_c   1.000
_cell.angle_alpha   90.00
_cell.angle_beta   90.00
_cell.angle_gamma   90.00
#
_symmetry.space_group_name_H-M   'P 1'
#
loop_
_entity.id
_entity.type
_entity.pdbx_description
1 polymer ?
#
loop_
_entity_poly.entity_id
_entity_poly.type
_entity_poly.pdbx_seq_one_letter_code
_entity_poly.pdbx_strand_id
1 'polypeptide(L)'
;EVKTNPNNYDAWFDYLRLMESEADPDAVREVYERAIANIPPAEEKRLWRRYIYLWINYALYEELLAKDIDRTRQVYRACLDLIPHKKFTFGKVWLLYAQFEIRQKDLKAARQAL
;
A
#
# COMPACT_ATOMS: atom_id res chain seq x y z
N GLU A 1 20.17 7.53 3.01
CA GLU A 1 19.12 8.51 2.68
C GLU A 1 17.79 8.24 3.37
N VAL A 2 17.21 7.03 3.26
CA VAL A 2 15.98 6.68 3.99
C VAL A 2 16.17 6.74 5.52
N LYS A 3 17.32 6.28 6.03
CA LYS A 3 17.68 6.39 7.46
C LYS A 3 17.87 7.83 7.95
N THR A 4 18.17 8.76 7.04
CA THR A 4 18.46 10.16 7.36
C THR A 4 17.24 11.07 7.20
N ASN A 5 16.26 10.69 6.36
CA ASN A 5 14.95 11.34 6.28
C ASN A 5 13.86 10.30 5.92
N PRO A 6 13.22 9.68 6.93
CA PRO A 6 12.21 8.65 6.71
C PRO A 6 10.93 9.15 6.02
N ASN A 7 10.69 10.48 6.00
CA ASN A 7 9.54 11.09 5.32
C ASN A 7 9.80 11.33 3.82
N ASN A 8 11.01 11.02 3.33
CA ASN A 8 11.30 11.04 1.90
C ASN A 8 10.78 9.76 1.23
N TYR A 9 9.50 9.77 0.86
CA TYR A 9 8.86 8.64 0.18
C TYR A 9 9.48 8.32 -1.18
N ASP A 10 10.13 9.26 -1.86
CA ASP A 10 10.82 8.98 -3.12
C ASP A 10 12.02 8.04 -2.90
N ALA A 11 12.78 8.24 -1.81
CA ALA A 11 13.86 7.32 -1.45
C ALA A 11 13.35 5.92 -1.04
N TRP A 12 12.16 5.84 -0.42
CA TRP A 12 11.52 4.54 -0.16
C TRP A 12 11.09 3.84 -1.45
N PHE A 13 10.54 4.57 -2.43
CA PHE A 13 10.17 3.99 -3.71
C PHE A 13 11.37 3.43 -4.47
N ASP A 14 12.48 4.16 -4.51
CA ASP A 14 13.67 3.70 -5.20
C ASP A 14 14.30 2.49 -4.49
N TYR A 15 14.29 2.48 -3.16
CA TYR A 15 14.76 1.32 -2.39
C TYR A 15 13.87 0.09 -2.60
N LEU A 16 12.55 0.26 -2.59
CA LEU A 16 11.60 -0.84 -2.84
C LEU A 16 11.77 -1.45 -4.23
N ARG A 17 11.95 -0.63 -5.27
CA ARG A 17 12.20 -1.11 -6.63
C ARG A 17 13.47 -1.95 -6.74
N LEU A 18 14.52 -1.55 -6.01
CA LEU A 18 15.76 -2.33 -5.95
C LEU A 18 15.52 -3.67 -5.27
N MET A 19 14.85 -3.66 -4.11
CA MET A 19 14.57 -4.90 -3.35
C MET A 19 13.68 -5.86 -4.14
N GLU A 20 12.65 -5.37 -4.82
CA GLU A 20 11.78 -6.18 -5.68
C GLU A 20 12.56 -6.89 -6.81
N SER A 21 13.70 -6.33 -7.24
CA SER A 21 14.56 -6.93 -8.25
C SER A 21 15.46 -8.07 -7.71
N GLU A 22 15.72 -8.10 -6.40
CA GLU A 22 16.59 -9.09 -5.73
C GLU A 22 15.83 -10.37 -5.29
N ALA A 23 14.52 -10.42 -5.55
CA ALA A 23 13.63 -11.59 -5.51
C ALA A 23 13.40 -12.30 -4.17
N ASP A 24 14.03 -11.92 -3.05
CA ASP A 24 13.70 -12.46 -1.72
C ASP A 24 12.39 -11.83 -1.19
N PRO A 25 11.27 -12.57 -1.13
CA PRO A 25 9.99 -12.00 -0.79
C PRO A 25 9.91 -11.51 0.67
N ASP A 26 10.62 -12.16 1.58
CA ASP A 26 10.57 -11.80 3.00
C ASP A 26 11.34 -10.51 3.26
N ALA A 27 12.47 -10.32 2.57
CA ALA A 27 13.21 -9.06 2.62
C ALA A 27 12.40 -7.90 2.00
N VAL A 28 11.72 -8.11 0.87
CA VAL A 28 10.87 -7.08 0.25
C VAL A 28 9.73 -6.67 1.20
N ARG A 29 9.09 -7.66 1.84
CA ARG A 29 8.04 -7.43 2.85
C ARG A 29 8.56 -6.62 4.03
N GLU A 30 9.72 -6.98 4.59
CA GLU A 30 10.31 -6.22 5.69
C GLU A 30 10.51 -4.75 5.32
N VAL A 31 10.97 -4.48 4.08
CA VAL A 31 11.18 -3.11 3.61
C VAL A 31 9.85 -2.37 3.42
N TYR A 32 8.81 -3.05 2.90
CA TYR A 32 7.46 -2.47 2.84
C TYR A 32 6.92 -2.12 4.22
N GLU A 33 6.97 -3.05 5.18
CA GLU A 33 6.53 -2.85 6.57
C GLU A 33 7.26 -1.66 7.23
N ARG A 34 8.58 -1.57 7.02
CA ARG A 34 9.39 -0.44 7.49
C ARG A 34 8.98 0.88 6.83
N ALA A 35 8.66 0.88 5.54
CA ALA A 35 8.22 2.08 4.83
C ALA A 35 6.86 2.57 5.36
N ILE A 36 5.88 1.68 5.50
CA ILE A 36 4.53 2.03 5.96
C ILE A 36 4.46 2.38 7.44
N ALA A 37 5.44 1.97 8.26
CA ALA A 37 5.56 2.41 9.65
C ALA A 37 5.80 3.93 9.78
N ASN A 38 6.29 4.59 8.72
CA ASN A 38 6.51 6.05 8.71
C ASN A 38 5.23 6.80 8.33
N ILE A 39 4.27 6.85 9.27
CA ILE A 39 2.99 7.53 9.08
C ILE A 39 3.22 9.05 8.92
N PRO A 40 2.55 9.73 7.97
CA PRO A 40 2.65 11.18 7.82
C PRO A 40 2.33 11.92 9.13
N PRO A 41 3.10 12.96 9.50
CA PRO A 41 2.97 13.62 10.80
C PRO A 41 1.72 14.49 10.96
N ALA A 42 1.00 14.80 9.87
CA ALA A 42 -0.21 15.60 9.89
C ALA A 42 -1.26 15.04 8.94
N GLU A 43 -2.54 15.25 9.27
CA GLU A 43 -3.71 14.85 8.45
C GLU A 43 -3.93 15.79 7.25
N GLU A 44 -2.87 16.13 6.54
CA GLU A 44 -2.92 16.90 5.32
C GLU A 44 -2.84 15.97 4.11
N LYS A 45 -3.88 15.99 3.26
CA LYS A 45 -3.99 15.09 2.10
C LYS A 45 -2.74 15.05 1.21
N ARG A 46 -2.00 16.17 1.11
CA ARG A 46 -0.75 16.26 0.33
C ARG A 46 0.34 15.32 0.87
N LEU A 47 0.52 15.25 2.19
CA LEU A 47 1.53 14.43 2.85
C LEU A 47 1.18 12.94 2.75
N TRP A 48 -0.12 12.64 2.84
CA TRP A 48 -0.64 11.28 2.74
C TRP A 48 -0.60 10.71 1.33
N ARG A 49 -0.55 11.56 0.28
CA ARG A 49 -0.59 11.09 -1.10
C ARG A 49 0.50 10.05 -1.36
N ARG A 50 1.77 10.39 -1.11
CA ARG A 50 2.90 9.50 -1.37
C ARG A 50 2.89 8.29 -0.44
N TYR A 51 2.52 8.48 0.82
CA TYR A 51 2.34 7.39 1.78
C TYR A 51 1.33 6.34 1.31
N ILE A 52 0.17 6.75 0.78
CA ILE A 52 -0.83 5.83 0.23
C ILE A 52 -0.34 5.08 -1.00
N TYR A 53 0.56 5.67 -1.79
CA TYR A 53 1.20 4.96 -2.90
C TYR A 53 2.13 3.83 -2.43
N LEU A 54 2.73 3.92 -1.23
CA LEU A 54 3.47 2.79 -0.66
C LEU A 54 2.53 1.60 -0.42
N TRP A 55 1.36 1.85 0.18
CA TRP A 55 0.34 0.82 0.40
C TRP A 55 -0.18 0.22 -0.89
N ILE A 56 -0.43 1.05 -1.91
CA ILE A 56 -0.86 0.56 -3.24
C ILE A 56 0.22 -0.33 -3.84
N ASN A 57 1.48 0.11 -3.84
CA ASN A 57 2.59 -0.69 -4.37
C ASN A 57 2.73 -1.99 -3.59
N TYR A 58 2.55 -1.95 -2.27
CA TYR A 58 2.65 -3.15 -1.45
C TYR A 58 1.56 -4.17 -1.81
N ALA A 59 0.31 -3.72 -1.96
CA ALA A 59 -0.79 -4.60 -2.34
C ALA A 59 -0.59 -5.17 -3.76
N LEU A 60 -0.07 -4.36 -4.70
CA LEU A 60 0.24 -4.83 -6.06
C LEU A 60 1.41 -5.82 -6.07
N TYR A 61 2.43 -5.61 -5.24
CA TYR A 61 3.53 -6.54 -5.06
C TYR A 61 3.03 -7.90 -4.56
N GLU A 62 2.22 -7.91 -3.49
CA GLU A 62 1.66 -9.15 -2.94
C GLU A 62 0.77 -9.87 -3.96
N GLU A 63 -0.01 -9.14 -4.76
CA GLU A 63 -0.91 -9.73 -5.76
C GLU A 63 -0.15 -10.30 -6.97
N LEU A 64 0.77 -9.52 -7.54
CA LEU A 64 1.34 -9.79 -8.87
C LEU A 64 2.65 -10.59 -8.79
N LEU A 65 3.47 -10.33 -7.77
CA LEU A 65 4.79 -10.93 -7.63
C LEU A 65 4.79 -12.05 -6.60
N ALA A 66 4.36 -11.77 -5.36
CA ALA A 66 4.30 -12.79 -4.31
C ALA A 66 3.13 -13.78 -4.50
N LYS A 67 2.09 -13.36 -5.22
CA LYS A 67 0.85 -14.13 -5.48
C LYS A 67 0.12 -14.57 -4.21
N ASP A 68 0.23 -13.78 -3.15
CA ASP A 68 -0.42 -14.00 -1.86
C ASP A 68 -1.71 -13.17 -1.78
N ILE A 69 -2.83 -13.82 -2.10
CA ILE A 69 -4.15 -13.18 -2.19
C ILE A 69 -4.65 -12.76 -0.81
N ASP A 70 -4.42 -13.56 0.22
CA ASP A 70 -4.89 -13.26 1.57
C ASP A 70 -4.14 -12.07 2.15
N ARG A 71 -2.82 -12.01 1.93
CA ARG A 71 -2.01 -10.85 2.33
C ARG A 71 -2.37 -9.61 1.53
N THR A 72 -2.56 -9.72 0.22
CA THR A 72 -3.04 -8.60 -0.63
C THR A 72 -4.31 -7.97 -0.03
N ARG A 73 -5.27 -8.81 0.36
CA ARG A 73 -6.52 -8.34 0.99
C ARG A 73 -6.28 -7.65 2.33
N GLN A 74 -5.40 -8.21 3.16
CA GLN A 74 -5.03 -7.60 4.45
C GLN A 74 -4.39 -6.23 4.25
N VAL A 75 -3.48 -6.08 3.28
CA VAL A 75 -2.81 -4.81 2.97
C VAL A 75 -3.80 -3.75 2.51
N TYR A 76 -4.74 -4.09 1.61
CA TYR A 76 -5.79 -3.15 1.20
C TYR A 76 -6.67 -2.72 2.39
N ARG A 77 -7.12 -3.66 3.22
CA ARG A 77 -7.96 -3.35 4.39
C ARG A 77 -7.23 -2.48 5.40
N ALA A 78 -5.99 -2.81 5.75
CA ALA A 78 -5.18 -2.02 6.65
C ALA A 78 -4.95 -0.59 6.14
N CYS A 79 -4.67 -0.43 4.84
CA CYS A 79 -4.56 0.89 4.21
C CYS A 79 -5.87 1.68 4.32
N LEU A 80 -7.02 1.05 4.04
CA LEU A 80 -8.32 1.68 4.12
C LEU A 80 -8.69 2.08 5.55
N ASP A 81 -8.42 1.25 6.54
CA ASP A 81 -8.70 1.54 7.96
C ASP A 81 -7.84 2.70 8.49
N LEU A 82 -6.62 2.86 7.96
CA LEU A 82 -5.68 3.88 8.38
C LEU A 82 -6.02 5.28 7.85
N ILE A 83 -6.69 5.38 6.69
CA ILE A 83 -7.03 6.69 6.09
C ILE A 83 -8.03 7.45 6.98
N PRO A 84 -7.76 8.71 7.36
CA PRO A 84 -8.72 9.53 8.11
C PRO A 84 -9.84 10.04 7.18
N HIS A 85 -10.78 9.16 6.84
CA HIS A 85 -11.85 9.41 5.85
C HIS A 85 -12.72 10.64 6.16
N LYS A 86 -12.77 11.08 7.43
CA LYS A 86 -13.45 12.32 7.85
C LYS A 86 -12.79 13.60 7.31
N LYS A 87 -11.49 13.54 7.00
CA LYS A 87 -10.71 14.68 6.48
C LYS A 87 -10.54 14.61 4.97
N PHE A 88 -10.22 13.43 4.46
CA PHE A 88 -10.02 13.20 3.03
C PHE A 88 -10.21 11.73 2.67
N THR A 89 -10.47 11.47 1.40
CA THR A 89 -10.54 10.13 0.83
C THR A 89 -9.56 9.97 -0.33
N PHE A 90 -9.20 8.71 -0.61
CA PHE A 90 -8.39 8.30 -1.76
C PHE A 90 -9.15 7.30 -2.62
N GLY A 91 -9.96 7.80 -3.56
CA GLY A 91 -10.79 6.95 -4.43
C GLY A 91 -9.99 5.90 -5.22
N LYS A 92 -8.73 6.18 -5.56
CA LYS A 92 -7.85 5.22 -6.25
C LYS A 92 -7.65 3.93 -5.45
N VAL A 93 -7.50 4.00 -4.13
CA VAL A 93 -7.31 2.80 -3.28
C VAL A 93 -8.59 1.96 -3.27
N TRP A 94 -9.75 2.60 -3.08
CA TRP A 94 -11.05 1.93 -3.11
C TRP A 94 -11.31 1.23 -4.45
N LEU A 95 -11.05 1.91 -5.57
CA LEU A 95 -11.18 1.33 -6.90
C LEU A 95 -10.27 0.13 -7.11
N LEU A 96 -9.00 0.23 -6.70
CA LEU A 96 -8.04 -0.88 -6.82
C LEU A 96 -8.45 -2.07 -5.95
N TYR A 97 -8.94 -1.81 -4.73
CA TYR A 97 -9.45 -2.85 -3.84
C TYR A 97 -10.70 -3.55 -4.43
N ALA A 98 -11.65 -2.77 -4.96
CA ALA A 98 -12.83 -3.33 -5.63
C ALA A 98 -12.44 -4.18 -6.85
N GLN A 99 -11.50 -3.70 -7.68
CA GLN A 99 -10.98 -4.44 -8.83
C GLN A 99 -10.28 -5.74 -8.41
N PHE A 100 -9.51 -5.71 -7.32
CA PHE A 100 -8.91 -6.91 -6.73
C PHE A 100 -9.98 -7.93 -6.33
N GLU A 101 -11.01 -7.52 -5.57
CA GLU A 101 -12.06 -8.45 -5.13
C GLU A 101 -12.89 -8.99 -6.33
N ILE A 102 -13.06 -8.21 -7.40
CA ILE A 102 -13.64 -8.71 -8.67
C ILE A 102 -12.78 -9.83 -9.26
N ARG A 103 -11.44 -9.66 -9.32
CA ARG A 103 -10.53 -10.71 -9.80
C ARG A 103 -10.58 -11.96 -8.93
N GLN A 104 -10.78 -11.79 -7.62
CA GLN A 104 -10.98 -12.89 -6.67
C GLN A 104 -12.41 -13.46 -6.67
N LYS A 105 -13.29 -12.95 -7.53
CA LYS A 105 -14.71 -13.34 -7.66
C LYS A 105 -15.55 -13.08 -6.42
N ASP A 106 -15.11 -12.20 -5.51
CA ASP A 106 -15.90 -11.71 -4.38
C ASP A 106 -16.65 -10.42 -4.77
N LEU A 107 -17.77 -10.60 -5.46
CA LEU A 107 -18.64 -9.51 -5.90
C LEU A 107 -19.35 -8.81 -4.72
N LYS A 108 -19.41 -9.43 -3.55
CA LYS A 108 -20.00 -8.81 -2.37
C LYS A 108 -19.03 -7.79 -1.81
N ALA A 109 -17.78 -8.19 -1.57
CA ALA A 109 -16.73 -7.30 -1.11
C ALA A 109 -16.47 -6.17 -2.11
N ALA A 110 -16.41 -6.47 -3.41
CA ALA A 110 -16.23 -5.46 -4.45
C ALA A 110 -17.30 -4.37 -4.44
N ARG A 111 -18.58 -4.74 -4.25
CA ARG A 111 -19.69 -3.77 -4.17
C ARG A 111 -19.68 -2.96 -2.89
N GLN A 112 -19.17 -3.51 -1.79
CA GLN A 112 -19.03 -2.76 -0.53
C GLN A 112 -17.90 -1.72 -0.59
N ALA A 113 -16.93 -1.91 -1.49
CA ALA A 113 -15.81 -1.00 -1.69
C ALA A 113 -16.10 0.16 -2.67
N LEU A 114 -17.23 0.13 -3.38
CA LEU A 114 -17.69 1.14 -4.35
C LEU A 114 -18.81 2.00 -3.76
#